data_AF-A0A7S8J033-F1
#
_entry.id   AF-A0A7S8J033-F1
#
_cell.length_a   1.000
_cell.length_b   1.000
_cell.length_c   1.000
_cell.angle_alpha   90.00
_cell.angle_beta   90.00
_cell.angle_gamma   90.00
#
_symmetry.space_group_name_H-M   'P 1'
#
loop_
_entity.id
_entity.type
_entity.pdbx_description
1 polymer ?
#
loop_
_entity_poly.entity_id
_entity_poly.type
_entity_poly.pdbx_seq_one_letter_code
_entity_poly.pdbx_strand_id
1 'polypeptide(L)' 'MALRSFAWWFMIGALMTLSVLMVQGGVRDLWEGTQPAGGTNVFVYFGTTLIGGGLLAGCVALVMNRLR' A
#
# COMPACT_ATOMS: atom_id res chain seq x y z
N MET A 1 -7.42 -9.19 -19.97
CA MET A 1 -5.96 -9.18 -19.79
C MET A 1 -5.49 -8.03 -18.90
N ALA A 2 -6.01 -6.80 -19.08
CA ALA A 2 -5.67 -5.63 -18.25
C ALA A 2 -5.88 -5.83 -16.73
N LEU A 3 -6.96 -6.49 -16.31
CA LEU A 3 -7.23 -6.75 -14.88
C LEU A 3 -6.15 -7.61 -14.19
N ARG A 4 -5.56 -8.55 -14.94
CA ARG A 4 -4.47 -9.40 -14.43
C ARG A 4 -3.17 -8.62 -14.28
N SER A 5 -2.86 -7.76 -15.26
CA SER A 5 -1.71 -6.83 -15.16
C SER A 5 -1.92 -5.83 -14.02
N PHE A 6 -3.12 -5.28 -13.86
CA PHE A 6 -3.46 -4.38 -12.75
C PHE A 6 -3.28 -5.08 -11.40
N ALA A 7 -3.85 -6.27 -11.22
CA ALA A 7 -3.74 -7.01 -9.96
C ALA A 7 -2.28 -7.37 -9.62
N TRP A 8 -1.48 -7.74 -10.63
CA TRP A 8 -0.06 -8.06 -10.44
C TRP A 8 0.74 -6.83 -10.00
N TRP A 9 0.54 -5.70 -10.67
CA TRP A 9 1.20 -4.44 -10.30
C TRP A 9 0.69 -3.86 -8.97
N PHE A 10 -0.59 -4.04 -8.66
CA PHE A 10 -1.18 -3.71 -7.37
C PHE A 10 -0.51 -4.50 -6.25
N MET A 11 -0.32 -5.81 -6.43
CA MET A 11 0.37 -6.66 -5.45
C MET A 11 1.82 -6.22 -5.24
N ILE A 12 2.55 -5.87 -6.30
CA ILE A 12 3.91 -5.34 -6.19
C ILE A 12 3.94 -4.00 -5.43
N GLY A 13 3.02 -3.08 -5.73
CA GLY A 13 2.91 -1.80 -5.02
C GLY A 13 2.57 -1.97 -3.54
N ALA A 14 1.62 -2.85 -3.23
CA ALA A 14 1.24 -3.19 -1.86
C ALA A 14 2.39 -3.82 -1.08
N LEU A 15 3.11 -4.79 -1.68
CA LEU A 15 4.31 -5.41 -1.09
C LEU A 15 5.42 -4.40 -0.82
N MET A 16 5.66 -3.47 -1.74
CA MET A 16 6.64 -2.40 -1.55
C MET A 16 6.28 -1.51 -0.36
N THR A 17 5.03 -1.07 -0.27
CA THR A 17 4.58 -0.28 0.88
C THR A 17 4.64 -1.04 2.19
N LEU A 18 4.30 -2.34 2.19
CA LEU A 18 4.43 -3.18 3.36
C LEU A 18 5.90 -3.34 3.76
N SER A 19 6.81 -3.53 2.80
CA SER A 19 8.25 -3.61 3.06
C SER A 19 8.79 -2.31 3.67
N VAL A 20 8.38 -1.16 3.14
CA VAL A 20 8.76 0.17 3.65
C VAL A 20 8.19 0.44 5.04
N LEU A 21 6.95 0.00 5.33
CA LEU A 21 6.36 0.08 6.66
C LEU A 21 7.09 -0.82 7.65
N MET A 22 7.51 -2.02 7.26
CA MET A 22 8.29 -2.92 8.11
C MET A 22 9.66 -2.30 8.47
N VAL A 23 10.32 -1.65 7.51
CA VAL A 23 11.63 -0.99 7.71
C VAL A 23 11.52 0.27 8.58
N GLN A 24 10.49 1.10 8.39
CA GLN A 24 10.28 2.31 9.19
C GLN A 24 9.82 2.02 10.63
N GLY A 25 9.60 0.75 10.98
CA GLY A 25 9.17 0.36 12.31
C GLY A 25 7.66 0.34 12.48
N GLY A 26 6.91 0.24 11.39
CA GLY A 26 5.46 0.15 11.40
C GLY A 26 4.90 -1.05 12.19
N VAL A 27 5.64 -2.14 12.30
CA VAL A 27 5.28 -3.26 13.19
C VAL A 27 5.41 -2.85 14.66
N ARG A 28 6.42 -2.05 14.99
CA ARG A 28 6.59 -1.52 16.35
C ARG A 28 5.48 -0.52 16.66
N ASP A 29 5.09 0.30 15.69
CA ASP A 29 3.97 1.23 15.79
C ASP A 29 2.62 0.51 15.98
N LEU A 30 2.41 -0.63 15.31
CA LEU A 30 1.26 -1.52 15.53
C LEU A 30 1.31 -2.27 16.87
N TRP A 31 2.51 -2.63 17.34
CA TRP A 31 2.72 -3.47 18.52
C TRP A 31 2.72 -2.67 19.84
N GLU A 32 3.32 -1.49 19.86
CA GLU A 32 3.35 -0.62 21.05
C GLU A 32 2.02 0.10 21.30
N GLY A 33 1.04 -0.07 20.39
CA GLY A 33 -0.28 0.53 20.54
C GLY A 33 -0.24 2.06 20.53
N THR A 34 0.82 2.63 19.95
CA THR A 34 1.02 4.08 19.85
C THR A 34 -0.17 4.66 19.11
N GLN A 35 -1.06 5.31 19.86
CA GLN A 35 -2.20 6.00 19.29
C GLN A 35 -1.63 7.08 18.37
N PRO A 36 -1.95 7.06 17.06
CA PRO A 36 -1.53 8.12 16.17
C PRO A 36 -2.21 9.38 16.68
N ALA A 37 -1.48 10.49 16.71
CA ALA A 37 -1.87 11.73 17.38
C ALA A 37 -3.23 12.34 16.97
N GLY A 38 -3.96 11.72 16.02
CA GLY A 38 -5.27 12.13 15.52
C GLY A 38 -6.44 11.17 15.79
N GLY A 39 -6.36 10.25 16.77
CA GLY A 39 -7.53 9.45 17.21
C GLY A 39 -8.12 8.49 16.17
N THR A 40 -7.42 8.27 15.06
CA THR A 40 -7.82 7.35 13.98
C THR A 40 -7.14 6.01 14.21
N ASN A 41 -7.86 4.89 14.15
CA ASN A 41 -7.29 3.56 14.37
C ASN A 41 -6.03 3.33 13.50
N VAL A 42 -4.90 2.95 14.12
CA VAL A 42 -3.63 2.64 13.44
C VAL A 42 -3.86 1.68 12.26
N PHE A 43 -4.71 0.67 12.46
CA PHE A 43 -5.09 -0.30 11.43
C PHE A 43 -5.71 0.34 10.18
N VAL A 44 -6.48 1.42 10.34
CA VAL A 44 -7.07 2.14 9.20
C VAL A 44 -6.00 2.90 8.44
N TYR A 45 -5.08 3.58 9.14
CA TYR A 45 -3.94 4.28 8.53
C TYR A 45 -2.99 3.32 7.79
N PHE A 46 -2.72 2.16 8.38
CA PHE A 46 -1.96 1.09 7.75
C PHE A 46 -2.66 0.55 6.51
N GLY A 47 -3.95 0.25 6.63
CA GLY A 47 -4.75 -0.27 5.53
C GLY A 47 -4.84 0.71 4.36
N THR A 48 -5.09 1.99 4.62
CA THR A 48 -5.14 3.01 3.56
C THR A 48 -3.80 3.24 2.89
N THR A 49 -2.69 3.18 3.63
CA THR A 49 -1.33 3.28 3.07
C THR A 49 -1.01 2.11 2.14
N LEU A 50 -1.34 0.90 2.56
CA LEU A 50 -1.07 -0.33 1.81
C LEU A 50 -1.94 -0.42 0.55
N ILE A 51 -3.23 -0.06 0.68
CA ILE A 51 -4.14 0.04 -0.47
C ILE A 51 -3.71 1.17 -1.40
N GLY A 52 -3.35 2.34 -0.88
CA GLY A 52 -2.91 3.49 -1.66
C GLY A 52 -1.66 3.20 -2.49
N GLY A 53 -0.66 2.53 -1.91
CA GLY A 53 0.55 2.10 -2.62
C GLY A 53 0.27 1.11 -3.75
N GLY A 54 -0.59 0.13 -3.50
CA GLY A 54 -1.05 -0.80 -4.54
C GLY A 54 -1.84 -0.09 -5.63
N LEU A 55 -2.75 0.82 -5.29
CA LEU A 55 -3.60 1.53 -6.25
C LEU A 55 -2.79 2.40 -7.19
N LEU A 56 -1.79 3.12 -6.68
CA LEU A 56 -0.87 3.92 -7.50
C LEU A 56 -0.10 3.04 -8.50
N ALA A 57 0.49 1.94 -8.03
CA ALA A 57 1.21 1.01 -8.91
C ALA A 57 0.29 0.36 -9.96
N GLY A 58 -0.92 -0.03 -9.56
CA GLY A 58 -1.94 -0.55 -10.47
C GLY A 58 -2.39 0.46 -11.52
N CYS A 59 -2.62 1.72 -11.13
CA CYS A 59 -2.97 2.80 -12.06
C CYS A 59 -1.85 3.06 -13.09
N VAL A 60 -0.58 3.09 -12.65
CA VAL A 60 0.58 3.21 -13.56
C VAL A 60 0.57 2.07 -14.59
N ALA A 61 0.32 0.83 -14.16
CA ALA A 61 0.27 -0.32 -15.06
C ALA A 61 -0.85 -0.21 -16.13
N LEU A 62 -2.02 0.30 -15.75
CA LEU A 62 -3.12 0.53 -16.70
C LEU A 62 -2.79 1.64 -17.69
N VAL A 63 -2.13 2.71 -17.25
CA VAL A 63 -1.67 3.81 -18.12
C VAL A 63 -0.61 3.30 -19.11
N MET A 64 0.39 2.55 -18.64
CA MET A 64 1.41 1.96 -19.51
C MET A 64 0.81 0.96 -20.52
N ASN A 65 -0.21 0.21 -20.12
CA ASN A 65 -0.93 -0.71 -21.01
C ASN A 65 -1.88 0.00 -21.99
N ARG A 66 -2.20 1.29 -21.75
CA ARG A 66 -2.98 2.16 -22.66
C ARG A 66 -2.09 2.92 -23.65
N LEU A 67 -0.85 3.22 -23.25
CA LEU A 67 0.15 3.92 -24.07
C LEU A 67 0.90 2.99 -25.04
N ARG A 68 0.73 1.68 -24.88
CA ARG A 68 1.27 0.65 -25.76
C ARG A 68 0.22 0.20 -26.77
#